data_AF-A0A1M5EC40-F1
#
_entry.id   AF-A0A1M5EC40-F1
#
_cell.length_a   1.000
_cell.length_b   1.000
_cell.length_c   1.000
_cell.angle_alpha   90.00
_cell.angle_beta   90.00
_cell.angle_gamma   90.00
#
_symmetry.space_group_name_H-M   'P 1'
#
loop_
_entity.id
_entity.type
_entity.pdbx_description
1 polymer ?
#
loop_
_entity_poly.entity_id
_entity_poly.type
_entity_poly.pdbx_seq_one_letter_code
_entity_poly.pdbx_strand_id
1 'polypeptide(L)' 'MWIKVQGENKIVEIKGEIFVENLDDRGLVCGTLRNGSAILGTYSPKKAEKVFREIWIAIASGRNWFEMPEA' A
#
# COMPACT_ATOMS: atom_id res chain seq x y z
N MET A 1 -2.22 -0.87 -10.78
CA MET A 1 -1.58 0.41 -10.37
C MET A 1 -0.13 0.13 -10.03
N TRP A 2 0.79 1.04 -10.36
CA TRP A 2 2.19 0.94 -9.95
C TRP A 2 2.42 1.64 -8.62
N ILE A 3 3.11 1.00 -7.68
CA ILE A 3 3.40 1.55 -6.36
C ILE A 3 4.90 1.55 -6.09
N LYS A 4 5.45 2.70 -5.69
CA LYS A 4 6.82 2.79 -5.17
C LYS A 4 6.85 2.57 -3.67
N VAL A 5 7.54 1.50 -3.26
CA VAL A 5 7.78 1.15 -1.86
C VAL A 5 9.10 1.77 -1.42
N GLN A 6 9.06 2.79 -0.56
CA GLN A 6 10.27 3.54 -0.16
C GLN A 6 11.27 2.70 0.61
N GLY A 7 10.80 1.88 1.57
CA GLY A 7 11.66 1.09 2.44
C GLY A 7 12.52 0.05 1.70
N GLU A 8 12.10 -0.35 0.49
CA GLU A 8 12.81 -1.32 -0.35
C GLU A 8 13.32 -0.71 -1.66
N ASN A 9 13.11 0.61 -1.85
CA ASN A 9 13.38 1.33 -3.10
C ASN A 9 12.96 0.57 -4.36
N LYS A 10 11.76 -0.02 -4.33
CA LYS A 10 11.24 -0.88 -5.41
C LYS A 10 9.92 -0.36 -5.94
N ILE A 11 9.66 -0.64 -7.22
CA ILE A 11 8.38 -0.37 -7.87
C ILE A 11 7.67 -1.71 -8.11
N VAL A 12 6.42 -1.82 -7.65
CA VAL A 12 5.61 -3.03 -7.81
C VAL A 12 4.32 -2.73 -8.57
N GLU A 13 3.88 -3.67 -9.38
CA GLU A 13 2.57 -3.59 -10.05
C GLU A 13 1.50 -4.31 -9.22
N ILE A 14 0.54 -3.56 -8.70
CA ILE A 14 -0.66 -4.11 -8.06
C ILE A 14 -1.65 -4.54 -9.15
N LYS A 15 -1.97 -5.83 -9.15
CA LYS A 15 -2.93 -6.47 -10.08
C LYS A 15 -4.28 -6.77 -9.41
N GLY A 16 -4.33 -6.82 -8.08
CA GLY A 16 -5.53 -7.15 -7.33
C GLY A 16 -5.91 -6.07 -6.32
N GLU A 17 -6.31 -6.54 -5.15
CA GLU A 17 -6.80 -5.70 -4.06
C GLU A 17 -5.65 -5.11 -3.24
N ILE A 18 -5.98 -4.04 -2.51
CA ILE A 18 -5.13 -3.43 -1.49
C ILE A 18 -5.94 -3.49 -0.21
N PHE A 19 -5.29 -3.80 0.91
CA PHE A 19 -5.95 -3.94 2.21
C PHE A 19 -5.00 -3.55 3.34
N VAL A 20 -5.56 -3.40 4.54
CA VAL A 20 -4.80 -3.11 5.76
C VAL A 20 -4.95 -4.26 6.73
N GLU A 21 -3.84 -4.73 7.27
CA GLU A 21 -3.81 -5.66 8.40
C GLU A 21 -3.25 -4.93 9.63
N ASN A 22 -3.97 -5.01 10.75
CA ASN A 22 -3.51 -4.48 12.03
C ASN A 22 -2.93 -5.63 12.87
N LEU A 23 -1.67 -5.50 13.26
CA LEU A 23 -0.93 -6.45 14.09
C LEU A 23 -0.32 -5.72 15.28
N ASP A 24 -0.84 -5.99 16.47
CA ASP A 24 -0.44 -5.35 17.72
C ASP A 24 -0.46 -3.80 17.57
N ASP A 25 0.71 -3.16 17.65
CA ASP A 25 0.88 -1.71 17.55
C ASP A 25 1.22 -1.22 16.13
N ARG A 26 1.08 -2.08 15.10
CA ARG A 26 1.44 -1.78 13.72
C ARG A 26 0.27 -2.00 12.76
N GLY A 27 0.14 -1.11 11.79
CA GLY A 27 -0.73 -1.28 10.63
C GLY A 27 0.12 -1.55 9.38
N LEU A 28 -0.17 -2.64 8.69
CA LEU A 28 0.46 -3.06 7.45
C LEU A 28 -0.43 -2.69 6.28
N VAL A 29 0.12 -1.97 5.30
CA VAL A 29 -0.55 -1.77 4.00
C VAL A 29 -0.06 -2.88 3.08
N CYS A 30 -0.99 -3.71 2.62
CA CYS A 30 -0.71 -4.89 1.81
C CYS A 30 -1.35 -4.75 0.43
N GLY A 31 -0.72 -5.34 -0.59
CA GLY A 31 -1.26 -5.37 -1.94
C GLY A 31 -1.09 -6.74 -2.61
N THR A 32 -2.08 -7.12 -3.41
CA THR A 32 -2.07 -8.38 -4.16
C THR A 32 -1.38 -8.21 -5.51
N LEU A 33 -0.28 -8.94 -5.69
CA LEU A 33 0.50 -9.07 -6.92
C LEU A 33 0.09 -10.36 -7.66
N ARG A 34 0.60 -10.54 -8.89
CA ARG A 34 0.32 -11.75 -9.71
C ARG A 34 0.72 -13.07 -9.02
N ASN A 35 1.76 -13.03 -8.19
CA ASN A 35 2.37 -14.23 -7.58
C ASN A 35 2.14 -14.31 -6.06
N GLY A 36 1.19 -13.54 -5.53
CA GLY A 36 0.87 -13.51 -4.10
C GLY A 36 0.76 -12.10 -3.54
N SER A 37 0.61 -12.00 -2.23
CA SER A 37 0.51 -10.73 -1.52
C SER A 37 1.88 -10.21 -1.09
N ALA A 38 2.05 -8.89 -1.05
CA ALA A 38 3.24 -8.23 -0.56
C ALA A 38 2.89 -7.11 0.41
N ILE A 39 3.72 -6.93 1.43
CA ILE A 39 3.68 -5.75 2.30
C ILE A 39 4.28 -4.57 1.52
N LEU A 40 3.52 -3.49 1.43
CA LEU A 40 3.89 -2.26 0.72
C LEU A 40 4.43 -1.19 1.68
N GLY A 41 4.03 -1.24 2.94
CA GLY A 41 4.48 -0.32 3.98
C GLY A 41 4.00 -0.75 5.36
N THR A 42 4.75 -0.36 6.38
CA THR A 42 4.44 -0.59 7.80
C THR A 42 4.35 0.76 8.50
N TYR A 43 3.25 1.02 9.21
CA TYR A 43 2.99 2.29 9.88
C TYR A 43 2.32 2.04 11.24
N SER A 44 2.00 3.11 11.97
CA SER A 44 0.99 3.02 13.04
C SER A 44 -0.39 2.70 12.44
N PRO A 45 -1.31 2.02 13.16
CA PRO A 45 -2.62 1.63 12.63
C PRO A 45 -3.39 2.80 11.99
N LYS A 46 -3.45 3.95 12.68
CA LYS A 46 -4.11 5.16 12.16
C LYS A 46 -3.47 5.70 10.88
N LYS A 47 -2.14 5.63 10.76
CA LYS A 47 -1.43 6.08 9.55
C LYS A 47 -1.62 5.08 8.42
N ALA A 48 -1.60 3.77 8.68
CA ALA A 48 -1.86 2.73 7.69
C ALA A 48 -3.26 2.87 7.07
N GLU A 49 -4.29 3.09 7.89
CA GLU A 49 -5.66 3.35 7.40
C GLU A 49 -5.73 4.60 6.51
N LYS A 50 -5.01 5.67 6.90
CA LYS A 50 -4.95 6.90 6.10
C LYS A 50 -4.29 6.64 4.75
N VAL A 51 -3.14 5.97 4.73
CA VAL A 51 -2.43 5.62 3.49
C VAL A 51 -3.29 4.74 2.59
N PHE A 52 -3.96 3.74 3.15
CA PHE A 52 -4.90 2.90 2.40
C PHE A 52 -6.02 3.72 1.72
N ARG A 53 -6.63 4.67 2.44
CA ARG A 53 -7.65 5.56 1.86
C ARG A 53 -7.09 6.42 0.73
N GLU A 54 -5.87 6.93 0.87
CA GLU A 54 -5.22 7.71 -0.19
C GLU A 54 -4.98 6.89 -1.45
N ILE A 55 -4.54 5.62 -1.29
CA ILE A 55 -4.39 4.70 -2.42
C ILE A 55 -5.75 4.42 -3.07
N TRP A 56 -6.79 4.17 -2.27
CA TRP A 56 -8.15 3.93 -2.78
C TRP A 56 -8.68 5.12 -3.59
N ILE A 57 -8.48 6.34 -3.10
CA ILE A 57 -8.84 7.57 -3.82
C ILE A 57 -8.02 7.70 -5.12
N ALA A 58 -6.73 7.37 -5.10
CA ALA A 58 -5.91 7.36 -6.30
C ALA A 58 -6.45 6.38 -7.36
N ILE A 59 -6.86 5.18 -6.96
CA ILE A 59 -7.49 4.20 -7.86
C ILE A 59 -8.80 4.75 -8.42
N ALA A 60 -9.71 5.23 -7.57
CA ALA A 60 -11.00 5.75 -7.99
C ALA A 60 -10.90 6.98 -8.92
N SER A 61 -9.84 7.78 -8.77
CA SER A 61 -9.56 8.94 -9.64
C SER A 61 -8.83 8.58 -10.93
N GLY A 62 -8.58 7.29 -11.20
CA GLY A 62 -7.91 6.82 -12.41
C GLY A 62 -6.40 7.08 -12.42
N ARG A 63 -5.79 7.42 -11.27
CA ARG A 63 -4.33 7.50 -11.17
C ARG A 63 -3.74 6.10 -11.31
N ASN A 64 -2.72 5.96 -12.14
CA ASN A 64 -2.05 4.69 -12.40
C ASN A 64 -0.81 4.46 -11.52
N TRP A 65 -0.45 5.45 -10.69
CA TRP A 65 0.75 5.46 -9.83
C TRP A 65 0.43 5.96 -8.42
N PHE A 66 1.11 5.39 -7.42
CA PHE A 66 1.13 5.87 -6.04
C PHE A 66 2.53 5.71 -5.43
N GLU A 67 2.97 6.71 -4.66
CA GLU A 67 4.24 6.65 -3.95
C GLU A 67 3.97 6.45 -2.46
N MET A 68 4.43 5.33 -1.89
CA MET A 68 4.24 5.08 -0.46
C MET A 68 4.96 6.18 0.33
N PRO A 69 4.33 6.73 1.38
CA PRO A 69 5.03 7.64 2.28
C PRO A 69 6.06 6.88 3.11
N GLU A 70 7.07 7.59 3.61
CA GLU A 70 8.03 7.02 4.55
C GLU A 70 7.33 6.55 5.84
N ALA A 71 7.81 5.43 6.39
CA ALA A 71 7.25 4.75 7.56
C ALA A 71 7.23 5.65 8.79
#